data_AF-A0A945SK91-F1
#
_entry.id   AF-A0A945SK91-F1
#
_cell.length_a   1.000
_cell.length_b   1.000
_cell.length_c   1.000
_cell.angle_alpha   90.00
_cell.angle_beta   90.00
_cell.angle_gamma   90.00
#
_symmetry.space_group_name_H-M   'P 1'
#
loop_
_entity.id
_entity.type
_entity.pdbx_description
1 polymer ?
#
loop_
_entity_poly.entity_id
_entity_poly.type
_entity_poly.pdbx_seq_one_letter_code
_entity_poly.pdbx_strand_id
1 'polypeptide(L)'
;MHQPHIYTPQDQSYEARLEALKAVMAAREQAKSSREHANDPQWSSVLGGIDEIEVAEMMIESSFSMASSDFQQKELKQAQSDGALTEKELGEIMTAVRQQQAQSKRSNSNSDESSSSHKQS
;
A
#
# COMPACT_ATOMS: atom_id res chain seq x y z
N MET A 1 2.00 10.51 -14.08
CA MET A 1 1.11 11.19 -13.11
C MET A 1 1.42 10.60 -11.75
N HIS A 2 1.81 11.40 -10.76
CA HIS A 2 2.01 10.91 -9.40
C HIS A 2 0.63 10.55 -8.84
N GLN A 3 0.40 9.28 -8.51
CA GLN A 3 -0.81 8.91 -7.78
C GLN A 3 -0.75 9.60 -6.41
N PRO A 4 -1.83 10.27 -5.97
CA PRO A 4 -1.83 10.93 -4.68
C PRO A 4 -1.66 9.87 -3.57
N HIS A 5 -0.71 10.11 -2.66
CA HIS A 5 -0.37 9.22 -1.56
C HIS A 5 -0.15 10.02 -0.28
N ILE A 6 -0.31 9.33 0.86
CA ILE A 6 -0.09 9.87 2.20
C ILE A 6 1.18 9.32 2.86
N TYR A 7 1.93 8.46 2.15
CA TYR A 7 3.25 8.03 2.61
C TYR A 7 4.28 9.16 2.43
N THR A 8 4.58 9.88 3.51
CA THR A 8 5.51 11.01 3.49
C THR A 8 6.48 10.93 4.68
N PRO A 9 7.51 10.07 4.60
CA PRO A 9 8.52 10.02 5.65
C PRO A 9 9.31 11.34 5.72
N GLN A 10 9.66 11.77 6.93
CA GLN A 10 10.38 13.02 7.16
C GLN A 10 11.78 13.00 6.52
N ASP A 11 12.43 11.84 6.55
CA ASP A 11 13.71 11.58 5.90
C ASP A 11 13.83 10.08 5.51
N GLN A 12 15.01 9.66 5.05
CA GLN A 12 15.29 8.29 4.62
C GLN A 12 15.74 7.36 5.76
N SER A 13 15.72 7.82 7.01
CA SER A 13 16.06 6.99 8.16
C SER A 13 15.04 5.86 8.32
N TYR A 14 15.50 4.76 8.90
CA TYR A 14 14.65 3.62 9.22
C TYR A 14 13.44 4.02 10.09
N GLU A 15 13.67 4.85 11.11
CA GLU A 15 12.64 5.29 12.05
C GLU A 15 11.58 6.17 11.37
N ALA A 16 11.99 7.17 10.59
CA ALA A 16 11.05 8.07 9.89
C ALA A 16 10.19 7.32 8.86
N ARG A 17 10.78 6.35 8.15
CA ARG A 17 10.05 5.48 7.23
C ARG A 17 9.05 4.59 7.98
N LEU A 18 9.44 4.08 9.16
CA LEU A 18 8.60 3.17 9.94
C LEU A 18 7.42 3.91 10.57
N GLU A 19 7.64 5.13 11.04
CA GLU A 19 6.59 6.01 11.53
C GLU A 19 5.59 6.35 10.41
N ALA A 20 6.08 6.71 9.22
CA ALA A 20 5.24 6.98 8.07
C ALA A 20 4.45 5.74 7.63
N LEU A 21 5.04 4.54 7.64
CA LEU A 21 4.34 3.29 7.37
C LEU A 21 3.20 3.06 8.38
N LYS A 22 3.45 3.28 9.68
CA LYS A 22 2.42 3.17 10.72
C LYS A 22 1.27 4.15 10.52
N ALA A 23 1.58 5.40 10.16
CA ALA A 23 0.56 6.39 9.87
C ALA A 23 -0.35 5.95 8.71
N VAL A 24 0.24 5.38 7.65
CA VAL A 24 -0.52 4.81 6.53
C VAL A 24 -1.39 3.62 6.98
N MET A 25 -0.86 2.73 7.83
CA MET A 25 -1.63 1.59 8.36
C MET A 25 -2.80 2.06 9.23
N ALA A 26 -2.59 3.05 10.09
CA ALA A 26 -3.66 3.64 10.90
C ALA A 26 -4.75 4.29 10.01
N ALA A 27 -4.35 5.05 8.99
CA ALA A 27 -5.28 5.63 8.02
C ALA A 27 -6.09 4.54 7.29
N ARG A 28 -5.46 3.40 6.98
CA ARG A 28 -6.12 2.24 6.35
C ARG A 28 -7.18 1.61 7.23
N GLU A 29 -6.92 1.47 8.53
CA GLU A 29 -7.93 1.00 9.48
C GLU A 29 -9.09 1.99 9.61
N GLN A 30 -8.80 3.29 9.65
CA GLN A 30 -9.82 4.34 9.70
C GLN A 30 -10.69 4.37 8.44
N ALA A 31 -10.10 4.17 7.25
CA ALA A 31 -10.85 4.11 6.00
C ALA A 31 -11.78 2.89 5.95
N LYS A 32 -11.30 1.71 6.38
CA LYS A 32 -12.14 0.51 6.51
C LYS A 32 -13.31 0.74 7.47
N SER A 33 -13.05 1.33 8.63
CA SER A 33 -14.10 1.69 9.59
C SER A 33 -15.10 2.68 8.99
N SER A 34 -14.62 3.69 8.26
CA SER A 34 -15.48 4.64 7.55
C SER A 34 -16.38 3.94 6.53
N ARG A 35 -15.86 2.97 5.78
CA ARG A 35 -16.64 2.15 4.84
C ARG A 35 -17.69 1.29 5.52
N GLU A 36 -17.38 0.70 6.68
CA GLU A 36 -18.34 -0.08 7.47
C GLU A 36 -19.50 0.79 7.98
N HIS A 37 -19.22 2.05 8.32
CA HIS A 37 -20.22 3.01 8.80
C HIS A 37 -20.84 3.89 7.69
N ALA A 38 -20.42 3.74 6.43
CA ALA A 38 -20.84 4.62 5.34
C ALA A 38 -22.35 4.59 5.07
N ASN A 39 -23.02 3.49 5.41
CA ASN A 39 -24.47 3.33 5.26
C ASN A 39 -25.26 3.60 6.55
N ASP A 40 -24.57 3.95 7.63
CA ASP A 40 -25.21 4.27 8.91
C ASP A 40 -25.67 5.74 8.90
N PRO A 41 -26.99 6.01 9.01
CA PRO A 41 -27.52 7.37 9.03
C PRO A 41 -26.92 8.26 10.12
N GLN A 42 -26.45 7.68 11.23
CA GLN A 42 -25.83 8.43 12.33
C GLN A 42 -24.48 9.05 11.94
N TRP A 43 -23.82 8.48 10.94
CA TRP A 43 -22.50 8.90 10.46
C TRP A 43 -22.56 9.69 9.15
N SER A 44 -23.73 9.75 8.50
CA SER A 44 -23.95 10.42 7.20
C SER A 44 -23.63 11.92 7.16
N SER A 45 -23.52 12.58 8.31
CA SER A 45 -23.16 14.01 8.42
C SER A 45 -21.67 14.26 8.69
N VAL A 46 -20.90 13.21 8.98
CA VAL A 46 -19.49 13.29 9.37
C VAL A 46 -18.60 12.53 8.39
N LEU A 47 -19.07 11.39 7.90
CA LEU A 47 -18.45 10.66 6.82
C LEU A 47 -18.81 11.32 5.49
N GLY A 48 -17.81 11.43 4.60
CA GLY A 48 -18.06 11.82 3.21
C GLY A 48 -18.96 10.83 2.49
N GLY A 49 -19.30 11.13 1.24
CA GLY A 49 -20.04 10.21 0.38
C GLY A 49 -19.27 8.89 0.17
N ILE A 50 -19.98 7.82 -0.19
CA ILE A 50 -19.38 6.51 -0.48
C ILE A 50 -18.27 6.64 -1.53
N ASP A 51 -18.48 7.44 -2.57
CA ASP A 51 -17.48 7.68 -3.61
C ASP A 51 -16.20 8.33 -3.05
N GLU A 52 -16.33 9.24 -2.08
CA GLU A 52 -15.18 9.90 -1.43
C GLU A 52 -14.41 8.91 -0.54
N ILE A 53 -15.13 8.01 0.14
CA ILE A 53 -14.53 6.93 0.93
C ILE A 53 -13.77 5.97 0.02
N GLU A 54 -14.33 5.59 -1.13
CA GLU A 54 -13.66 4.70 -2.09
C GLU A 54 -12.40 5.34 -2.69
N VAL A 55 -12.44 6.63 -3.00
CA VAL A 55 -11.25 7.38 -3.44
C VAL A 55 -10.18 7.41 -2.35
N ALA A 56 -10.57 7.66 -1.09
CA ALA A 56 -9.65 7.63 0.04
C ALA A 56 -9.02 6.24 0.23
N GLU A 57 -9.80 5.17 0.16
CA GLU A 57 -9.31 3.79 0.25
C GLU A 57 -8.31 3.47 -0.86
N MET A 58 -8.60 3.85 -2.11
CA MET A 58 -7.64 3.66 -3.22
C MET A 58 -6.32 4.39 -2.97
N MET A 59 -6.38 5.65 -2.52
CA MET A 59 -5.19 6.43 -2.19
C MET A 59 -4.38 5.80 -1.05
N ILE A 60 -5.06 5.30 -0.03
CA ILE A 60 -4.43 4.67 1.13
C ILE A 60 -3.81 3.33 0.75
N GLU A 61 -4.48 2.50 -0.06
CA GLU A 61 -3.90 1.24 -0.55
C GLU A 61 -2.68 1.49 -1.44
N SER A 62 -2.71 2.52 -2.31
CA SER A 62 -1.52 2.94 -3.07
C SER A 62 -0.40 3.42 -2.16
N SER A 63 -0.72 4.14 -1.07
CA SER A 63 0.26 4.59 -0.08
C SER A 63 0.87 3.42 0.69
N PHE A 64 0.05 2.45 1.09
CA PHE A 64 0.49 1.26 1.83
C PHE A 64 1.37 0.38 0.97
N SER A 65 0.98 0.21 -0.29
CA SER A 65 1.77 -0.42 -1.34
C SER A 65 3.15 0.23 -1.45
N MET A 66 3.22 1.56 -1.60
CA MET A 66 4.48 2.29 -1.70
C MET A 66 5.35 2.15 -0.44
N ALA A 67 4.75 2.36 0.73
CA ALA A 67 5.45 2.24 2.02
C ALA A 67 5.99 0.82 2.23
N SER A 68 5.22 -0.21 1.87
CA SER A 68 5.62 -1.61 2.03
C SER A 68 6.81 -1.99 1.14
N SER A 69 6.88 -1.45 -0.10
CA SER A 69 7.99 -1.70 -1.02
C SER A 69 9.30 -1.04 -0.59
N ASP A 70 9.21 -0.01 0.25
CA ASP A 70 10.36 0.78 0.69
C ASP A 70 11.22 0.05 1.72
N PHE A 71 10.66 -0.98 2.38
CA PHE A 71 11.38 -1.78 3.37
C PHE A 71 11.93 -3.07 2.80
N GLN A 72 13.14 -3.42 3.24
CA GLN A 72 13.68 -4.76 3.07
C GLN A 72 13.08 -5.72 4.10
N GLN A 73 13.00 -7.01 3.75
CA GLN A 73 12.48 -8.05 4.64
C GLN A 73 13.20 -8.09 6.01
N LYS A 74 14.51 -7.78 6.04
CA LYS A 74 15.28 -7.73 7.30
C LYS A 74 14.83 -6.58 8.19
N GLU A 75 14.55 -5.42 7.62
CA GLU A 75 14.09 -4.22 8.34
C GLU A 75 12.68 -4.42 8.92
N LEU A 76 11.81 -5.13 8.20
CA LEU A 76 10.48 -5.50 8.69
C LEU A 76 10.53 -6.51 9.84
N LYS A 77 11.44 -7.49 9.76
CA LYS A 77 11.69 -8.43 10.87
C LYS A 77 12.30 -7.75 12.08
N GLN A 78 13.16 -6.76 11.86
CA GLN A 78 13.71 -5.92 12.91
C GLN A 78 12.59 -5.13 13.60
N ALA A 79 11.70 -4.50 12.83
CA ALA A 79 10.55 -3.76 13.37
C ALA A 79 9.63 -4.65 14.22
N GLN A 80 9.44 -5.91 13.82
CA GLN A 80 8.71 -6.88 14.63
C GLN A 80 9.44 -7.20 15.94
N SER A 81 10.75 -7.43 15.85
CA SER A 81 11.59 -7.79 17.01
C SER A 81 11.67 -6.66 18.03
N ASP A 82 11.65 -5.41 17.55
CA ASP A 82 11.64 -4.20 18.37
C ASP A 82 10.24 -3.87 18.93
N GLY A 83 9.24 -4.71 18.64
CA GLY A 83 7.84 -4.50 19.06
C GLY A 83 7.15 -3.35 18.33
N ALA A 84 7.79 -2.79 17.31
CA ALA A 84 7.21 -1.73 16.50
C ALA A 84 6.13 -2.25 15.55
N LEU A 85 6.21 -3.51 15.11
CA LEU A 85 5.16 -4.19 14.36
C LEU A 85 4.73 -5.46 15.08
N THR A 86 3.44 -5.74 15.06
CA THR A 86 2.89 -7.03 15.44
C THR A 86 3.12 -8.08 14.34
N GLU A 87 2.98 -9.36 14.69
CA GLU A 87 3.06 -10.45 13.71
C GLU A 87 1.99 -10.34 12.62
N LYS A 88 0.79 -9.89 12.98
CA LYS A 88 -0.30 -9.65 12.03
C LYS A 88 0.08 -8.57 11.01
N GLU A 89 0.55 -7.43 11.49
CA GLU A 89 0.96 -6.30 10.64
C GLU A 89 2.11 -6.69 9.70
N LEU A 90 3.12 -7.41 10.22
CA LEU A 90 4.19 -7.96 9.41
C LEU A 90 3.66 -8.88 8.30
N GLY A 91 2.70 -9.75 8.63
CA GLY A 91 2.06 -10.65 7.66
C GLY A 91 1.35 -9.90 6.53
N GLU A 92 0.64 -8.82 6.86
CA GLU A 92 -0.06 -7.98 5.89
C GLU A 92 0.93 -7.26 4.95
N ILE A 93 1.98 -6.64 5.50
CA ILE A 93 3.02 -5.96 4.72
C ILE A 93 3.73 -6.95 3.79
N MET A 94 4.15 -8.11 4.33
CA MET A 94 4.83 -9.14 3.54
C MET A 94 3.95 -9.69 2.41
N THR A 95 2.64 -9.78 2.62
CA THR A 95 1.68 -10.18 1.58
C THR A 95 1.60 -9.13 0.49
N ALA A 96 1.51 -7.84 0.84
CA ALA A 96 1.50 -6.74 -0.13
C ALA A 96 2.77 -6.71 -0.99
N VAL A 97 3.96 -6.83 -0.38
CA VAL A 97 5.24 -6.90 -1.10
C VAL A 97 5.27 -8.07 -2.08
N ARG A 98 4.80 -9.25 -1.67
CA ARG A 98 4.74 -10.43 -2.55
C ARG A 98 3.79 -10.25 -3.74
N GLN A 99 2.63 -9.63 -3.51
CA GLN A 99 1.65 -9.37 -4.56
C GLN A 99 2.22 -8.42 -5.62
N GLN A 100 2.91 -7.35 -5.21
CA GLN A 100 3.59 -6.44 -6.12
C GLN A 100 4.71 -7.12 -6.93
N GLN A 101 5.53 -7.94 -6.27
CA GLN A 101 6.57 -8.71 -6.96
C GLN A 101 5.98 -9.66 -7.99
N ALA A 102 4.83 -10.28 -7.67
CA ALA A 102 4.13 -11.16 -8.60
C ALA A 102 3.51 -10.39 -9.78
N GLN A 103 2.92 -9.22 -9.54
CA GLN A 103 2.39 -8.35 -10.60
C GLN A 103 3.50 -7.83 -11.52
N SER A 104 4.62 -7.37 -10.96
CA SER A 104 5.78 -6.86 -11.72
C SER A 104 6.36 -7.93 -12.66
N LYS A 105 6.42 -9.20 -12.20
CA LYS A 105 6.85 -10.33 -13.03
C LYS A 105 5.91 -10.59 -14.20
N ARG A 106 4.60 -10.45 -14.01
CA ARG A 106 3.59 -10.65 -15.07
C ARG A 106 3.64 -9.54 -16.13
N SER A 107 3.87 -8.29 -15.73
CA SER A 107 4.03 -7.18 -16.66
C SER A 107 5.29 -7.32 -17.53
N ASN A 108 6.36 -7.87 -16.97
CA ASN A 108 7.61 -8.07 -17.70
C ASN A 108 7.53 -9.21 -18.73
N SER A 109 6.76 -10.26 -18.46
CA SER A 109 6.55 -11.37 -19.42
C SER A 109 5.76 -10.97 -20.67
N ASN A 110 4.94 -9.92 -20.62
CA ASN A 110 4.19 -9.43 -21.78
C ASN A 110 4.99 -8.47 -22.68
N SER A 111 6.21 -8.09 -22.28
CA SER A 111 7.01 -7.08 -23.01
C SER A 111 8.01 -7.69 -23.99
N ASP A 112 8.25 -9.01 -23.93
CA ASP A 112 9.27 -9.70 -24.75
C ASP A 112 8.72 -10.39 -26.02
N GLU A 113 7.40 -10.41 -26.24
CA GLU A 113 6.78 -11.14 -27.37
C GLU A 113 6.47 -10.26 -28.60
N SER A 114 7.14 -9.10 -28.77
CA SER A 114 6.89 -8.19 -29.90
C SER A 114 8.09 -7.90 -30.80
N SER A 115 9.23 -8.58 -30.61
CA SER A 115 10.48 -8.25 -31.32
C SER A 115 11.10 -9.41 -32.12
N SER A 116 10.32 -10.33 -32.66
CA SER A 116 10.84 -11.35 -33.58
C SER A 116 9.82 -11.79 -34.63
N SER A 117 9.48 -10.89 -35.55
CA SER A 117 8.75 -11.22 -36.79
C SER A 117 9.04 -10.19 -37.87
N HIS A 118 10.31 -10.03 -38.26
CA HIS A 118 10.63 -9.35 -39.52
C HIS A 118 11.87 -9.97 -40.20
N LYS A 119 11.63 -11.12 -40.85
CA LYS A 119 12.34 -11.49 -42.08
C LYS A 119 11.30 -11.93 -43.09
N GLN A 120 10.86 -10.99 -43.91
CA GLN A 120 10.10 -11.29 -45.13
C GLN A 120 11.07 -11.74 -46.22
N SER A 121 10.63 -12.82 -46.88
CA SER A 121 10.72 -13.17 -48.31
C SER A 121 12.00 -12.88 -49.10
#